data_AF-A0A443RUV8-F1
#
_entry.id   AF-A0A443RUV8-F1
#
_cell.length_a   1.000
_cell.length_b   1.000
_cell.length_c   1.000
_cell.angle_alpha   90.00
_cell.angle_beta   90.00
_cell.angle_gamma   90.00
#
_symmetry.space_group_name_H-M   'P 1'
#
loop_
_entity.id
_entity.type
_entity.pdbx_description
1 polymer ?
#
loop_
_entity_poly.entity_id
_entity_poly.type
_entity_poly.pdbx_seq_one_letter_code
_entity_poly.pdbx_strand_id
1 'polypeptide(L)' 'MDSSEAEKIAKTIATKSPIAVQGSKISLNQMRDANIRDGLRFIQTWNMSALQSEDVAKAGMAVATKSDAPEFEDV' A
#
# COMPACT_ATOMS: atom_id res chain seq x y z
N MET A 1 23.78 -8.43 -4.83
CA MET A 1 22.35 -8.73 -4.91
C MET A 1 22.13 -9.27 -6.31
N ASP A 2 21.87 -10.57 -6.44
CA ASP A 2 21.66 -11.19 -7.75
C ASP A 2 20.37 -10.60 -8.37
N SER A 3 20.40 -10.31 -9.67
CA SER A 3 19.27 -9.74 -10.42
C SER A 3 17.99 -10.58 -10.27
N SER A 4 18.16 -11.90 -10.07
CA SER A 4 17.07 -12.86 -9.86
C SER A 4 16.23 -12.58 -8.60
N GLU A 5 16.83 -12.07 -7.52
CA GLU A 5 16.12 -11.79 -6.26
C GLU A 5 15.37 -10.46 -6.33
N ALA A 6 15.94 -9.45 -7.00
CA ALA A 6 15.26 -8.18 -7.22
C ALA A 6 13.97 -8.36 -8.03
N GLU A 7 13.98 -9.23 -9.05
CA GLU A 7 12.79 -9.57 -9.84
C GLU A 7 11.70 -10.26 -9.01
N LYS A 8 12.06 -11.18 -8.11
CA LYS A 8 11.09 -11.84 -7.21
C LYS A 8 10.40 -10.83 -6.30
N ILE A 9 11.17 -9.90 -5.74
CA ILE A 9 10.63 -8.83 -4.89
C ILE A 9 9.71 -7.93 -5.71
N ALA A 10 10.14 -7.50 -6.91
CA ALA A 10 9.32 -6.66 -7.78
C ALA A 10 7.98 -7.32 -8.15
N LYS A 11 8.01 -8.62 -8.51
CA LYS A 11 6.80 -9.41 -8.77
C LYS A 11 5.87 -9.46 -7.56
N THR A 12 6.43 -9.62 -6.36
CA THR A 12 5.65 -9.63 -5.12
C THR A 12 4.97 -8.28 -4.86
N ILE A 13 5.70 -7.17 -5.05
CA ILE A 13 5.15 -5.81 -4.90
C ILE A 13 4.02 -5.57 -5.92
N ALA A 14 4.20 -6.01 -7.17
CA ALA A 14 3.21 -5.86 -8.23
C ALA A 14 1.88 -6.60 -7.96
N THR A 15 1.85 -7.56 -7.02
CA THR A 15 0.60 -8.21 -6.60
C THR A 15 -0.21 -7.43 -5.55
N LYS A 16 0.27 -6.25 -5.14
CA LYS A 16 -0.36 -5.45 -4.08
C LYS A 16 -1.07 -4.25 -4.69
N SER A 17 -1.99 -3.67 -3.93
CA SER A 17 -2.64 -2.40 -4.28
C SER A 17 -1.59 -1.31 -4.58
N PRO A 18 -1.63 -0.68 -5.77
CA PRO A 18 -0.75 0.43 -6.12
C PRO A 18 -0.87 1.59 -5.12
N ILE A 19 -2.10 1.92 -4.70
CA ILE A 19 -2.39 2.95 -3.69
C ILE A 19 -1.73 2.59 -2.35
N ALA A 20 -1.83 1.34 -1.91
CA ALA A 20 -1.23 0.90 -0.65
C ALA A 20 0.30 0.90 -0.69
N VAL A 21 0.90 0.47 -1.81
CA VAL A 21 2.35 0.46 -2.00
C VAL A 21 2.91 1.89 -2.00
N GLN A 22 2.34 2.78 -2.81
CA GLN A 22 2.78 4.17 -2.88
C GLN A 22 2.52 4.89 -1.55
N GLY A 23 1.35 4.68 -0.95
CA GLY A 23 0.99 5.26 0.33
C GLY A 23 1.92 4.87 1.46
N SER A 24 2.33 3.60 1.51
CA SER A 24 3.30 3.12 2.49
C SER A 24 4.66 3.79 2.29
N LYS A 25 5.12 3.92 1.03
CA LYS A 25 6.38 4.61 0.71
C LYS A 25 6.35 6.09 1.11
N ILE A 26 5.27 6.80 0.77
CA ILE A 26 5.11 8.22 1.11
C ILE A 26 5.06 8.38 2.64
N SER A 27 4.32 7.53 3.33
CA SER A 27 4.22 7.57 4.80
C SER A 27 5.57 7.38 5.48
N LEU A 28 6.36 6.39 5.04
CA LEU A 28 7.70 6.17 5.59
C LEU A 28 8.63 7.36 5.34
N ASN A 29 8.61 7.91 4.12
CA ASN A 29 9.42 9.08 3.78
C ASN A 29 9.02 10.31 4.61
N GLN A 30 7.72 10.57 4.76
CA GLN A 30 7.21 11.70 5.52
C GLN A 30 7.55 11.58 7.02
N MET A 31 7.45 10.38 7.58
CA MET A 31 7.74 10.13 9.00
C MET A 31 9.22 10.28 9.35
N ARG A 32 10.13 10.07 8.39
CA ARG A 32 11.58 10.17 8.63
C ARG A 32 11.99 11.55 9.12
N ASP A 33 11.40 12.59 8.54
CA ASP A 33 11.82 13.98 8.74
C ASP A 33 10.82 14.77 9.63
N ALA A 34 9.71 14.14 10.05
CA ALA A 34 8.66 14.75 10.86
C ALA A 34 8.83 14.45 12.36
N ASN A 35 8.35 15.36 13.20
CA ASN A 35 8.12 15.04 14.62
C ASN A 35 6.92 14.07 14.76
N ILE A 36 6.83 13.38 15.90
CA ILE A 36 5.82 12.35 16.15
C ILE A 36 4.39 12.86 15.94
N ARG A 37 4.07 14.08 16.41
CA ARG A 37 2.71 14.62 16.31
C ARG A 37 2.30 14.82 14.86
N ASP A 38 3.18 15.37 14.05
CA ASP A 38 2.90 15.64 12.64
C ASP A 38 2.89 14.36 11.81
N GLY A 39 3.76 13.39 12.12
CA GLY A 39 3.72 12.06 11.51
C GLY A 39 2.41 11.32 11.80
N LEU A 40 1.89 11.39 13.03
CA LEU A 40 0.60 10.80 13.40
C LEU A 40 -0.57 11.47 12.69
N ARG A 41 -0.54 12.80 12.54
CA ARG A 41 -1.56 13.52 11.76
C ARG A 41 -1.52 13.12 10.29
N PHE A 42 -0.32 13.03 9.71
CA PHE A 42 -0.14 12.61 8.33
C PHE A 42 -0.75 11.23 8.07
N ILE A 43 -0.40 10.22 8.88
CA ILE A 43 -0.91 8.86 8.66
C ILE A 43 -2.42 8.76 8.89
N GLN A 44 -2.97 9.55 9.82
CA GLN A 44 -4.41 9.62 10.03
C GLN A 44 -5.11 10.13 8.77
N THR A 45 -4.65 11.26 8.20
CA THR A 45 -5.20 11.81 6.96
C THR A 45 -5.05 10.85 5.79
N TRP A 46 -3.88 10.22 5.66
CA TRP A 46 -3.64 9.24 4.60
C TRP A 46 -4.59 8.05 4.70
N ASN A 47 -4.77 7.47 5.89
CA ASN A 47 -5.66 6.33 6.10
C ASN A 47 -7.13 6.68 5.82
N MET A 48 -7.58 7.89 6.20
CA MET A 48 -8.93 8.35 5.87
C MET A 48 -9.14 8.42 4.35
N SER A 49 -8.16 8.88 3.59
CA SER A 49 -8.20 8.89 2.13
C SER A 49 -8.19 7.47 1.56
N ALA A 50 -7.29 6.61 2.05
CA ALA A 50 -7.12 5.25 1.54
C ALA A 50 -8.37 4.39 1.76
N LEU A 51 -9.10 4.59 2.87
CA LEU A 51 -10.38 3.92 3.14
C LEU A 51 -11.45 4.18 2.08
N GLN A 52 -11.37 5.31 1.37
CA GLN A 52 -12.31 5.66 0.30
C GLN A 52 -11.95 5.01 -1.05
N SER A 53 -10.78 4.36 -1.15
CA SER A 53 -10.37 3.67 -2.38
C SER A 53 -11.14 2.36 -2.57
N GLU A 54 -11.36 1.99 -3.84
CA GLU A 54 -11.94 0.68 -4.17
C GLU A 54 -11.02 -0.48 -3.78
N ASP A 55 -9.71 -0.24 -3.73
CA ASP A 55 -8.70 -1.24 -3.37
C ASP A 55 -8.96 -1.86 -1.99
N VAL A 56 -9.42 -1.06 -1.01
CA VAL A 56 -9.76 -1.57 0.33
C VAL A 56 -10.95 -2.52 0.26
N ALA A 57 -11.98 -2.17 -0.49
CA ALA A 57 -13.16 -3.01 -0.65
C ALA A 57 -12.83 -4.31 -1.42
N LYS A 58 -12.09 -4.20 -2.53
CA LYS A 58 -11.64 -5.34 -3.33
C LYS A 58 -10.75 -6.29 -2.52
N ALA A 59 -9.75 -5.76 -1.82
CA ALA A 59 -8.86 -6.54 -0.99
C ALA A 59 -9.59 -7.18 0.20
N GLY A 60 -10.48 -6.43 0.85
CA GLY A 60 -11.32 -6.95 1.94
C GLY A 60 -12.22 -8.10 1.49
N MET A 61 -12.82 -7.98 0.30
CA MET A 61 -13.63 -9.05 -0.29
C MET A 61 -12.78 -10.29 -0.58
N ALA A 62 -11.63 -10.15 -1.25
CA ALA A 62 -10.75 -11.27 -1.57
C ALA A 62 -10.30 -12.04 -0.31
N VAL A 63 -9.99 -11.32 0.78
CA VAL A 63 -9.68 -11.94 2.07
C VAL A 63 -10.89 -12.67 2.65
N ALA A 64 -12.07 -12.05 2.62
CA ALA A 64 -13.29 -12.64 3.16
C ALA A 64 -13.73 -13.91 2.40
N THR A 65 -13.54 -13.94 1.08
CA THR A 65 -13.90 -15.07 0.21
C THR A 65 -12.78 -16.09 0.04
N LYS A 66 -11.57 -15.82 0.57
CA LYS A 66 -10.34 -16.62 0.34
C LYS A 66 -10.03 -16.78 -1.15
N SER A 67 -10.30 -15.74 -1.92
CA SER A 67 -9.98 -15.67 -3.34
C SER A 67 -8.54 -15.21 -3.54
N ASP A 68 -8.04 -15.36 -4.77
CA ASP A 68 -6.76 -14.79 -5.16
C ASP A 68 -6.75 -13.26 -5.03
N ALA A 69 -5.55 -12.66 -5.11
CA ALA A 69 -5.40 -11.21 -5.06
C ALA A 69 -6.26 -10.57 -6.16
N PRO A 70 -7.05 -9.53 -5.82
CA PRO A 70 -7.90 -8.88 -6.80
C PRO A 70 -7.04 -8.10 -7.81
N GLU A 71 -7.57 -7.92 -9.00
CA GLU A 71 -6.99 -6.96 -9.95
C GLU A 71 -7.24 -5.55 -9.45
N PHE A 72 -6.16 -4.81 -9.24
CA PHE A 72 -6.18 -3.40 -8.87
C PHE A 72 -6.01 -2.54 -10.10
N GLU A 73 -6.70 -1.39 -10.12
CA GLU A 73 -6.53 -0.40 -11.18
C GLU A 73 -5.16 0.26 -11.04
N ASP A 74 -4.51 0.56 -12.17
CA ASP A 74 -3.24 1.29 -12.19
C ASP A 74 -3.55 2.79 -12.26
N VAL A 75 -3.60 3.43 -11.08
CA VAL A 75 -3.96 4.85 -10.87
C VAL A 75 -2.80 5.70 -10.39
#